data_AF-A0A950EHM5-F1
#
_entry.id   AF-A0A950EHM5-F1
#
_cell.length_a   1.000
_cell.length_b   1.000
_cell.length_c   1.000
_cell.angle_alpha   90.00
_cell.angle_beta   90.00
_cell.angle_gamma   90.00
#
_symmetry.space_group_name_H-M   'P 1'
#
loop_
_entity.id
_entity.type
_entity.pdbx_description
1 polymer ?
#
loop_
_entity_poly.entity_id
_entity_poly.type
_entity_poly.pdbx_seq_one_letter_code
_entity_poly.pdbx_strand_id
1 'polypeptide(L)'
;KIVDDADVLLEFYRYPAEHWIHLRTTNPIESTFATVRLRTKVTKGPGSRAAGLAMAYKLIEAAQARWRAVNAPHLVALVRNGAVFHKGKLLERPIDITPAEPDESHETEVA
;
A
#
# COMPACT_ATOMS: atom_id res chain seq x y z
N LYS A 1 -22.91 3.86 5.22
CA LYS A 1 -21.73 3.00 5.48
C LYS A 1 -21.04 2.82 4.13
N ILE A 2 -19.73 3.06 4.01
CA ILE A 2 -19.01 2.83 2.74
C ILE A 2 -18.75 1.33 2.67
N VAL A 3 -19.50 0.61 1.84
CA VAL A 3 -19.43 -0.86 1.71
C VAL A 3 -19.07 -1.28 0.29
N ASP A 4 -19.35 -0.42 -0.69
CA ASP A 4 -19.21 -0.72 -2.11
C ASP A 4 -17.75 -0.79 -2.57
N ASP A 5 -16.83 -0.12 -1.86
CA ASP A 5 -15.38 -0.09 -2.15
C ASP A 5 -14.53 -0.88 -1.13
N ALA A 6 -15.16 -1.82 -0.41
CA ALA A 6 -14.50 -2.53 0.69
C ALA A 6 -13.29 -3.35 0.23
N ASP A 7 -13.34 -3.92 -0.97
CA ASP A 7 -12.24 -4.65 -1.60
C ASP A 7 -11.01 -3.75 -1.78
N VAL A 8 -11.19 -2.53 -2.29
CA VAL A 8 -10.10 -1.57 -2.50
C VAL A 8 -9.57 -1.03 -1.18
N LEU A 9 -10.46 -0.67 -0.25
CA LEU A 9 -10.08 -0.05 1.03
C LEU A 9 -9.38 -1.03 1.99
N LEU A 10 -9.61 -2.33 1.85
CA LEU A 10 -9.04 -3.37 2.72
C LEU A 10 -7.89 -4.15 2.07
N GLU A 11 -7.51 -3.83 0.82
CA GLU A 11 -6.43 -4.50 0.08
C GLU A 11 -5.10 -4.50 0.86
N PHE A 12 -4.85 -3.48 1.69
CA PHE A 12 -3.63 -3.39 2.50
C PHE A 12 -3.43 -4.58 3.46
N TYR A 13 -4.50 -5.31 3.84
CA TYR A 13 -4.41 -6.52 4.66
C TYR A 13 -3.72 -7.70 3.97
N ARG A 14 -3.55 -7.63 2.64
CA ARG A 14 -2.83 -8.62 1.82
C ARG A 14 -1.32 -8.38 1.75
N TYR A 15 -0.82 -7.39 2.49
CA TYR A 15 0.59 -7.07 2.64
C TYR A 15 1.05 -7.25 4.10
N PRO A 16 2.36 -7.38 4.38
CA PRO A 16 2.89 -7.53 5.73
C PRO A 16 2.34 -6.51 6.73
N ALA A 17 2.04 -6.94 7.95
CA ALA A 17 1.49 -6.08 8.99
C ALA A 17 2.39 -4.86 9.30
N GLU A 18 3.71 -5.07 9.19
CA GLU A 18 4.73 -4.05 9.37
C GLU A 18 4.59 -2.90 8.37
N HIS A 19 4.07 -3.18 7.17
CA HIS A 19 3.92 -2.21 6.08
C HIS A 19 2.64 -1.38 6.21
N TRP A 20 1.66 -1.80 7.00
CA TRP A 20 0.34 -1.14 7.08
C TRP A 20 0.38 0.31 7.51
N ILE A 21 1.34 0.70 8.36
CA ILE A 21 1.51 2.10 8.76
C ILE A 21 1.87 3.00 7.56
N HIS A 22 2.57 2.45 6.58
CA HIS A 22 2.99 3.15 5.37
C HIS A 22 1.92 3.09 4.27
N LEU A 23 1.15 2.00 4.19
CA LEU A 23 0.10 1.81 3.17
C LEU A 23 -1.22 2.53 3.49
N ARG A 24 -1.53 2.76 4.77
CA ARG A 24 -2.76 3.44 5.19
C ARG A 24 -2.69 4.97 5.14
N THR A 25 -1.64 5.52 4.53
CA THR A 25 -1.43 6.97 4.44
C THR A 25 -0.96 7.34 3.04
N THR A 26 -1.35 8.53 2.60
CA THR A 26 -0.90 9.16 1.36
C THR A 26 0.41 9.94 1.55
N ASN A 27 0.97 10.00 2.78
CA ASN A 27 2.19 10.73 3.09
C ASN A 27 3.39 10.42 2.18
N PRO A 28 3.67 9.15 1.78
CA PRO A 28 4.75 8.86 0.83
C PRO A 28 4.61 9.59 -0.52
N ILE A 29 3.37 9.93 -0.92
CA ILE A 29 3.08 10.69 -2.13
C ILE A 29 3.01 12.19 -1.82
N GLU A 30 2.33 12.57 -0.74
CA GLU A 30 2.13 13.99 -0.44
C GLU A 30 3.42 14.70 -0.03
N SER A 31 4.24 14.06 0.82
CA SER A 31 5.50 14.61 1.34
C SER A 31 6.55 14.75 0.23
N THR A 32 6.63 13.78 -0.69
CA THR A 32 7.59 13.81 -1.81
C THR A 32 7.32 14.98 -2.76
N PHE A 33 6.06 15.30 -3.01
CA PHE A 33 5.67 16.40 -3.89
C PHE A 33 5.51 17.76 -3.19
N ALA A 34 5.60 17.82 -1.85
CA ALA A 34 5.41 19.06 -1.10
C ALA A 34 6.36 20.18 -1.55
N THR A 35 7.64 19.87 -1.74
CA THR A 35 8.64 20.84 -2.20
C THR A 35 8.41 21.27 -3.65
N VAL A 36 7.96 20.37 -4.52
CA VAL A 36 7.60 20.68 -5.92
C VAL A 36 6.43 21.67 -5.96
N ARG A 37 5.38 21.42 -5.17
CA ARG A 37 4.22 22.34 -5.05
C ARG A 37 4.64 23.69 -4.51
N LEU A 38 5.46 23.71 -3.45
CA LEU A 38 5.98 24.93 -2.85
C LEU A 38 6.76 25.76 -3.88
N ARG A 39 7.70 25.14 -4.60
CA ARG A 39 8.51 25.82 -5.60
C ARG A 39 7.66 26.36 -6.74
N THR A 40 6.71 25.56 -7.23
CA THR A 40 5.77 25.96 -8.28
C THR A 40 4.96 27.19 -7.87
N LYS A 41 4.51 27.26 -6.61
CA LYS A 41 3.79 28.42 -6.05
C LYS A 41 4.68 29.67 -6.00
N VAL A 42 5.92 29.52 -5.54
CA VAL A 42 6.88 30.64 -5.42
C VAL A 42 7.31 31.19 -6.78
N THR A 43 7.59 30.32 -7.76
CA THR A 43 8.04 30.73 -9.11
C THR A 43 6.89 31.10 -10.04
N LYS A 44 5.63 30.96 -9.59
CA LYS A 44 4.42 31.15 -10.41
C LYS A 44 4.42 30.27 -11.66
N GLY A 45 4.82 29.01 -11.48
CA GLY A 45 4.94 28.03 -12.55
C GLY A 45 6.38 27.85 -13.06
N PRO A 46 6.58 26.93 -14.02
CA PRO A 46 7.91 26.52 -14.47
C PRO A 46 8.45 27.28 -15.69
N GLY A 47 7.68 28.18 -16.30
CA GLY A 47 8.05 28.89 -17.54
C GLY A 47 7.99 28.03 -18.82
N SER A 48 8.31 26.74 -18.74
CA SER A 48 8.10 25.75 -19.80
C SER A 48 7.86 24.35 -19.23
N ARG A 49 7.31 23.43 -20.03
CA ARG A 49 7.11 22.03 -19.63
C ARG A 49 8.44 21.34 -19.31
N ALA A 50 9.47 21.57 -20.12
CA ALA A 50 10.79 20.97 -19.92
C ALA A 50 11.43 21.44 -18.61
N ALA A 51 11.37 22.74 -18.32
CA ALA A 51 11.88 23.30 -17.07
C ALA A 51 11.11 22.77 -15.85
N GLY A 52 9.79 22.59 -15.97
CA GLY A 52 8.97 22.05 -14.89
C GLY A 52 9.30 20.60 -14.57
N LEU A 53 9.50 19.77 -15.60
CA LEU A 53 9.91 18.38 -15.44
C LEU A 53 11.30 18.28 -14.80
N ALA A 54 12.26 19.07 -15.27
CA ALA A 54 13.61 19.10 -14.70
C ALA A 54 13.61 19.55 -13.23
N MET A 55 12.80 20.58 -12.90
CA MET A 55 12.62 21.05 -11.53
C MET A 55 12.02 19.96 -10.64
N ALA A 56 10.94 19.32 -11.06
CA ALA A 56 10.31 18.24 -10.29
C ALA A 56 11.28 17.07 -10.06
N TYR A 57 11.98 16.65 -11.13
CA TYR A 57 13.00 15.60 -11.06
C TYR A 57 14.08 15.93 -10.01
N LYS A 58 14.70 17.12 -10.10
CA LYS A 58 15.78 17.50 -9.18
C LYS A 58 15.34 17.66 -7.74
N LEU A 59 14.12 18.16 -7.50
CA LEU A 59 13.58 18.28 -6.15
C LEU A 59 13.25 16.91 -5.54
N ILE A 60 12.71 15.98 -6.32
CA ILE A 60 12.42 14.61 -5.86
C ILE A 60 13.74 13.83 -5.66
N GLU A 61 14.69 13.99 -6.57
CA GLU A 61 16.05 13.41 -6.45
C GLU A 61 16.75 13.87 -5.17
N ALA A 62 16.61 15.15 -4.78
CA ALA A 62 17.14 15.64 -3.51
C ALA A 62 16.35 15.13 -2.29
N ALA A 63 15.03 14.97 -2.40
CA ALA A 63 14.18 14.46 -1.33
C ALA A 63 14.48 12.99 -0.99
N GLN A 64 14.89 12.18 -1.98
CA GLN A 64 15.12 10.74 -1.82
C GLN A 64 16.11 10.40 -0.70
N ALA A 65 17.12 11.24 -0.49
CA ALA A 65 18.17 11.03 0.50
C ALA A 65 17.66 11.03 1.96
N ARG A 66 16.45 11.56 2.19
CA ARG A 66 15.82 11.66 3.51
C ARG A 66 14.61 10.74 3.68
N TRP A 67 14.34 9.87 2.70
CA TRP A 67 13.20 8.98 2.79
C TRP A 67 13.40 7.93 3.88
N ARG A 68 12.37 7.78 4.71
CA ARG A 68 12.34 6.73 5.72
C ARG A 68 12.11 5.39 5.01
N ALA A 69 12.93 4.40 5.31
CA ALA A 69 12.71 3.04 4.85
C ALA A 69 11.37 2.47 5.38
N VAL A 70 10.74 1.59 4.58
CA VAL A 70 9.58 0.82 5.02
C VAL A 70 9.98 -0.05 6.22
N ASN A 71 9.06 -0.26 7.16
CA ASN A 71 9.33 -1.17 8.28
C ASN A 71 9.52 -2.60 7.76
N ALA A 72 10.42 -3.38 8.37
CA ALA A 72 10.80 -4.71 7.86
C ALA A 72 11.12 -4.73 6.34
N PRO A 73 12.18 -4.03 5.87
CA PRO A 73 12.52 -3.95 4.45
C PRO A 73 12.78 -5.31 3.78
N HIS A 74 13.25 -6.30 4.54
CA HIS A 74 13.52 -7.65 4.04
C HIS A 74 12.25 -8.35 3.51
N LEU A 75 11.06 -7.98 3.99
CA LEU A 75 9.78 -8.53 3.51
C LEU A 75 9.38 -7.99 2.13
N VAL A 76 9.97 -6.89 1.67
CA VAL A 76 9.70 -6.32 0.33
C VAL A 76 10.04 -7.32 -0.77
N ALA A 77 11.08 -8.14 -0.59
CA ALA A 77 11.42 -9.19 -1.54
C ALA A 77 10.32 -10.24 -1.67
N LEU A 78 9.68 -10.64 -0.56
CA LEU A 78 8.56 -11.57 -0.56
C LEU A 78 7.34 -10.98 -1.27
N VAL A 79 7.00 -9.73 -0.96
CA VAL A 79 5.91 -9.00 -1.64
C VAL A 79 6.18 -8.92 -3.14
N ARG A 80 7.40 -8.57 -3.56
CA ARG A 80 7.80 -8.49 -4.97
C ARG A 80 7.73 -9.85 -5.68
N ASN A 81 8.00 -10.94 -4.97
CA ASN A 81 7.92 -12.30 -5.48
C ASN A 81 6.49 -12.87 -5.48
N GLY A 82 5.48 -12.09 -5.08
CA GLY A 82 4.07 -12.50 -5.09
C GLY A 82 3.68 -13.41 -3.93
N ALA A 83 4.42 -13.39 -2.82
CA ALA A 83 4.05 -14.15 -1.63
C ALA A 83 2.67 -13.70 -1.10
N VAL A 84 1.84 -14.66 -0.68
CA VAL A 84 0.49 -14.38 -0.20
C VAL A 84 0.54 -14.08 1.29
N PHE A 85 -0.01 -12.92 1.68
CA PHE A 85 -0.24 -12.60 3.09
C PHE A 85 -1.73 -12.61 3.38
N HIS A 86 -2.11 -13.21 4.50
CA HIS A 86 -3.46 -13.14 5.03
C HIS A 86 -3.44 -12.38 6.35
N LYS A 87 -4.17 -11.26 6.40
CA LYS A 87 -4.19 -10.35 7.57
C LYS A 87 -2.78 -10.01 8.05
N GLY A 88 -1.87 -9.77 7.10
CA GLY A 88 -0.50 -9.36 7.36
C GLY A 88 0.49 -10.45 7.77
N LYS A 89 0.08 -11.72 7.78
CA LYS A 89 0.96 -12.86 8.03
C LYS A 89 1.24 -13.63 6.74
N LEU A 90 2.49 -14.03 6.54
CA LEU A 90 2.91 -14.85 5.41
C LEU A 90 2.22 -16.21 5.48
N LEU A 91 1.66 -16.66 4.34
CA LEU A 91 1.16 -18.02 4.19
C LEU A 91 2.22 -18.88 3.51
N GLU A 92 2.80 -19.81 4.24
CA GLU A 92 3.74 -20.79 3.69
C GLU A 92 3.01 -21.87 2.84
N ARG A 93 1.71 -22.07 3.07
CA ARG A 93 0.86 -22.98 2.29
C ARG A 93 -0.55 -22.39 2.06
N PRO A 94 -1.10 -22.39 0.82
CA PRO A 94 -2.39 -21.73 0.52
C PRO A 94 -3.66 -22.43 1.06
N ILE A 95 -3.57 -23.65 1.60
CA ILE A 95 -4.74 -24.48 1.95
C ILE A 95 -5.48 -24.04 3.23
N ASP A 96 -4.87 -23.22 4.07
CA ASP A 96 -5.39 -22.88 5.41
C ASP A 96 -6.54 -21.84 5.41
N ILE A 97 -7.02 -21.44 4.22
CA ILE A 97 -8.13 -20.49 4.06
C ILE A 97 -9.33 -21.11 3.32
N THR A 98 -9.29 -22.39 2.96
CA THR A 98 -10.52 -23.04 2.45
C THR A 98 -11.50 -23.08 3.62
N PRO A 99 -12.66 -22.39 3.55
CA PRO A 99 -13.69 -22.59 4.55
C PRO A 99 -13.99 -24.09 4.57
N ALA A 100 -13.98 -24.71 5.75
CA ALA A 100 -14.56 -26.05 5.86
C ALA A 100 -16.00 -25.93 5.36
N GLU A 101 -16.34 -26.71 4.34
CA GLU A 101 -17.73 -26.84 3.88
C GLU A 101 -18.62 -27.03 5.12
N PRO A 102 -19.71 -26.26 5.28
CA PRO A 102 -20.59 -26.43 6.42
C PRO A 102 -21.13 -27.86 6.40
N ASP A 103 -20.91 -28.58 7.50
CA ASP A 103 -21.39 -29.94 7.70
C ASP A 103 -22.93 -29.94 7.74
N GLU A 104 -23.57 -30.22 6.61
CA GLU A 104 -25.04 -30.33 6.45
C GLU A 104 -25.63 -31.60 7.12
N SER A 105 -25.07 -32.08 8.24
CA SER A 105 -25.48 -33.36 8.84
C SER A 105 -26.26 -33.27 10.15
N HIS A 106 -26.81 -32.11 10.51
CA HIS A 106 -27.68 -31.97 11.67
C HIS A 106 -29.02 -31.34 11.35
N GLU A 107 -29.91 -32.07 10.66
CA GLU A 107 -31.36 -31.84 10.76
C GLU A 107 -32.16 -33.03 10.19
N THR A 108 -32.31 -34.13 10.95
CA THR A 108 -33.57 -34.89 10.99
C THR A 108 -33.61 -35.84 12.20
N GLU A 109 -34.13 -35.39 13.34
CA GLU A 109 -34.92 -36.25 14.25
C GLU A 109 -35.61 -35.41 15.32
N VAL A 110 -36.89 -35.07 15.13
CA VAL A 110 -37.85 -34.95 16.24
C VAL A 110 -39.24 -35.38 15.76
N ALA A 111 -39.66 -36.53 16.30
CA ALA A 111 -41.00 -37.09 16.54
C ALA A 111 -42.22 -36.62 15.72
#